data_AF-A0A6P4ZC75-F1
#
_entry.id   AF-A0A6P4ZC75-F1
#
_cell.length_a   1.000
_cell.length_b   1.000
_cell.length_c   1.000
_cell.angle_alpha   90.00
_cell.angle_beta   90.00
_cell.angle_gamma   90.00
#
_symmetry.space_group_name_H-M   'P 1'
#
loop_
_entity.id
_entity.type
_entity.pdbx_description
1 polymer ?
#
loop_
_entity_poly.entity_id
_entity_poly.type
_entity_poly.pdbx_seq_one_letter_code
_entity_poly.pdbx_strand_id
1 'polypeptide(L)'
;MQRKERFAAVSYEHLFTKEEGRFFGDSGNDITAYDNIDAEECARRCLQGHGSYDGVNPICLSFNHRPAGSPEGGSARCWLRSSDKDTAASPGPEWDRWPYRNYYQRKQILAPQDCTDMFTLGIENSRVYTVGHPQPFQAYCNMDTDGGGWTVIQRRQDGSVPFDKIWTEYEQGFGNTSGEYWLGLGNIHSLTTQKPNELYVYLEDWETNSRFARYSEFSVGDASSKYTATIGGYSGDATDSLDPSTTRHGINNRQFSTTDQDNDGVSTDCAGEYGQGGWWYTRSCGYAMLNGQYLTGCSVPAPASCSHADGIVWYTWLGYGYSLKKSVMMIRPADFPVSSFKPCQNGGTLTSGPEDSGLYICACADGWHGAFCDQECADGYYGYECRESCGNCVTGTVCDKTNGVCPCEVPWVGNTCKMIPATVSDHPESLTVVVDNKATFNCTGRGVPAPTVTWHHDAEVITPGAGISIDVTDGGLVGEQGVTHSTLSMTSARRQDNGEYVCITSNVAGSDTSQAAAATLVVQGAETMNVL
;
A
#
# COMPACT_ATOMS: atom_id res chain seq x y z
N MET A 1 -24.19 -2.84 -34.63
CA MET A 1 -23.48 -3.85 -33.80
C MET A 1 -22.16 -3.26 -33.35
N GLN A 2 -22.17 -2.42 -32.31
CA GLN A 2 -20.92 -2.05 -31.63
C GLN A 2 -20.53 -3.23 -30.75
N ARG A 3 -19.30 -3.72 -30.90
CA ARG A 3 -18.70 -4.68 -29.97
C ARG A 3 -18.76 -4.05 -28.59
N LYS A 4 -19.45 -4.68 -27.64
CA LYS A 4 -19.16 -4.48 -26.21
C LYS A 4 -17.65 -4.66 -26.09
N GLU A 5 -16.91 -3.60 -25.78
CA GLU A 5 -15.57 -3.74 -25.24
C GLU A 5 -15.74 -4.59 -23.98
N ARG A 6 -15.45 -5.88 -24.09
CA ARG A 6 -15.24 -6.70 -22.91
C ARG A 6 -14.00 -6.09 -22.27
N PHE A 7 -14.16 -5.56 -21.07
CA PHE A 7 -13.04 -5.25 -20.18
C PHE A 7 -11.98 -6.34 -20.34
N ALA A 8 -10.71 -5.97 -20.47
CA ALA A 8 -9.65 -6.90 -20.12
C ALA A 8 -9.95 -7.32 -18.68
N ALA A 9 -10.34 -8.58 -18.48
CA ALA A 9 -10.57 -9.09 -17.14
C ALA A 9 -9.28 -8.82 -16.35
N VAL A 10 -9.37 -8.03 -15.28
CA VAL A 10 -8.25 -7.86 -14.37
C VAL A 10 -7.95 -9.24 -13.83
N SER A 11 -6.83 -9.82 -14.28
CA SER A 11 -6.48 -11.18 -13.89
C SER A 11 -6.34 -11.27 -12.37
N TYR A 12 -6.74 -12.41 -11.82
CA TYR A 12 -6.64 -12.68 -10.38
C TYR A 12 -5.23 -12.42 -9.82
N GLU A 13 -4.17 -12.52 -10.62
CA GLU A 13 -2.78 -12.30 -10.20
C GLU A 13 -2.52 -10.86 -9.71
N HIS A 14 -3.34 -9.91 -10.14
CA HIS A 14 -3.31 -8.54 -9.64
C HIS A 14 -4.07 -8.37 -8.33
N LEU A 15 -5.03 -9.26 -8.07
CA LEU A 15 -5.97 -9.16 -6.95
C LEU A 15 -5.58 -10.08 -5.78
N PHE A 16 -4.77 -11.09 -6.06
CA PHE A 16 -4.33 -12.11 -5.11
C PHE A 16 -2.82 -12.32 -5.20
N THR A 17 -2.18 -12.54 -4.06
CA THR A 17 -0.81 -13.06 -4.00
C THR A 17 -0.90 -14.58 -4.04
N LYS A 18 -0.18 -15.20 -4.99
CA LYS A 18 -0.14 -16.64 -5.16
C LYS A 18 1.09 -17.20 -4.46
N GLU A 19 0.88 -18.20 -3.62
CA GLU A 19 1.93 -19.03 -3.04
C GLU A 19 1.74 -20.47 -3.51
N GLU A 20 2.82 -21.07 -4.02
CA GLU A 20 2.80 -22.44 -4.55
C GLU A 20 3.13 -23.45 -3.45
N GLY A 21 2.39 -24.55 -3.40
CA GLY A 21 2.74 -25.66 -2.50
C GLY A 21 1.56 -26.24 -1.74
N ARG A 22 1.73 -26.45 -0.43
CA ARG A 22 0.76 -27.12 0.43
C ARG A 22 0.22 -26.08 1.40
N PHE A 23 -1.06 -25.75 1.31
CA PHE A 23 -1.67 -24.73 2.17
C PHE A 23 -3.14 -25.03 2.48
N PHE A 24 -3.56 -24.79 3.73
CA PHE A 24 -4.93 -24.92 4.22
C PHE A 24 -5.17 -24.09 5.47
N GLY A 25 -6.31 -23.41 5.53
CA GLY A 25 -6.78 -22.73 6.74
C GLY A 25 -7.40 -23.67 7.78
N ASP A 26 -7.64 -23.16 8.99
CA ASP A 26 -8.55 -23.81 9.95
C ASP A 26 -9.95 -24.01 9.32
N SER A 27 -10.55 -25.17 9.57
CA SER A 27 -11.93 -25.54 9.22
C SER A 27 -12.99 -24.50 9.61
N GLY A 28 -12.73 -23.71 10.66
CA GLY A 28 -13.62 -22.62 11.08
C GLY A 28 -13.68 -21.44 10.12
N ASN A 29 -12.78 -21.39 9.12
CA ASN A 29 -12.66 -20.30 8.14
C ASN A 29 -13.13 -20.71 6.74
N ASP A 30 -13.62 -21.94 6.53
CA ASP A 30 -14.20 -22.38 5.25
C ASP A 30 -15.50 -21.62 4.96
N ILE A 31 -15.57 -20.92 3.83
CA ILE A 31 -16.82 -20.31 3.35
C ILE A 31 -17.59 -21.33 2.52
N THR A 32 -16.97 -21.82 1.45
CA THR A 32 -17.57 -22.74 0.48
C THR A 32 -16.50 -23.35 -0.44
N ALA A 33 -16.88 -24.39 -1.20
CA ALA A 33 -16.00 -25.03 -2.17
C ALA A 33 -16.70 -25.26 -3.51
N TYR A 34 -15.91 -25.22 -4.58
CA TYR A 34 -16.39 -25.42 -5.95
C TYR A 34 -15.51 -26.42 -6.69
N ASP A 35 -16.16 -27.29 -7.46
CA ASP A 35 -15.51 -28.27 -8.32
C ASP A 35 -15.52 -27.77 -9.78
N ASN A 36 -14.51 -28.19 -10.55
CA ASN A 36 -14.36 -27.92 -11.98
C ASN A 36 -14.23 -26.44 -12.37
N ILE A 37 -13.66 -25.59 -11.51
CA ILE A 37 -13.37 -24.19 -11.82
C ILE A 37 -11.88 -23.89 -11.75
N ASP A 38 -11.41 -22.97 -12.58
CA ASP A 38 -10.03 -22.47 -12.56
C ASP A 38 -9.81 -21.42 -11.46
N ALA A 39 -8.56 -20.97 -11.31
CA ALA A 39 -8.18 -20.01 -10.27
C ALA A 39 -8.82 -18.63 -10.51
N GLU A 40 -9.03 -18.24 -11.77
CA GLU A 40 -9.64 -16.97 -12.16
C GLU A 40 -11.11 -16.92 -11.72
N GLU A 41 -11.88 -17.97 -12.01
CA GLU A 41 -13.27 -18.11 -11.56
C GLU A 41 -13.38 -18.24 -10.04
N CYS A 42 -12.40 -18.88 -9.39
CA CYS A 42 -12.31 -18.96 -7.93
C CYS A 42 -12.11 -17.57 -7.30
N ALA A 43 -11.18 -16.77 -7.84
CA ALA A 43 -10.93 -15.39 -7.43
C ALA A 43 -12.16 -14.50 -7.63
N ARG A 44 -12.82 -14.60 -8.78
CA ARG A 44 -14.06 -13.86 -9.08
C ARG A 44 -15.14 -14.15 -8.04
N ARG A 45 -15.33 -15.41 -7.65
CA ARG A 45 -16.31 -15.80 -6.61
C ARG A 45 -15.91 -15.34 -5.21
N CYS A 46 -14.62 -15.35 -4.89
CA CYS A 46 -14.12 -14.76 -3.64
C CYS A 46 -14.47 -13.27 -3.56
N LEU A 47 -14.32 -12.54 -4.65
CA LEU A 47 -14.61 -11.10 -4.70
C LEU A 47 -16.11 -10.78 -4.69
N GLN A 48 -16.92 -11.56 -5.38
CA GLN A 48 -18.38 -11.36 -5.44
C GLN A 48 -19.11 -11.84 -4.18
N GLY A 49 -18.53 -12.77 -3.44
CA GLY A 49 -19.21 -13.45 -2.33
C GLY A 49 -20.11 -14.61 -2.76
N HIS A 50 -20.50 -15.40 -1.77
CA HIS A 50 -21.42 -16.52 -1.94
C HIS A 50 -22.82 -16.11 -1.45
N GLY A 51 -23.77 -15.86 -2.36
CA GLY A 51 -25.20 -15.99 -2.07
C GLY A 51 -26.08 -14.74 -1.84
N SER A 52 -25.72 -13.52 -2.24
CA SER A 52 -26.68 -12.40 -2.42
C SER A 52 -26.00 -11.23 -3.14
N TYR A 53 -26.79 -10.39 -3.82
CA TYR A 53 -26.36 -9.11 -4.41
C TYR A 53 -25.97 -8.05 -3.36
N ASP A 54 -26.11 -8.39 -2.08
CA ASP A 54 -25.81 -7.52 -0.95
C ASP A 54 -24.71 -8.17 -0.10
N GLY A 55 -23.49 -7.65 -0.20
CA GLY A 55 -22.40 -7.75 0.79
C GLY A 55 -22.20 -9.09 1.50
N VAL A 56 -21.10 -9.77 1.19
CA VAL A 56 -20.70 -11.05 1.78
C VAL A 56 -20.63 -11.02 3.31
N ASN A 57 -21.31 -11.95 3.98
CA ASN A 57 -21.02 -12.35 5.35
C ASN A 57 -20.88 -13.89 5.42
N PRO A 58 -19.67 -14.45 5.67
CA PRO A 58 -18.41 -13.77 5.93
C PRO A 58 -17.65 -13.36 4.65
N ILE A 59 -16.93 -12.23 4.70
CA ILE A 59 -16.10 -11.73 3.59
C ILE A 59 -15.02 -12.76 3.24
N CYS A 60 -14.85 -13.05 1.94
CA CYS A 60 -13.75 -13.87 1.47
C CYS A 60 -12.45 -13.06 1.41
N LEU A 61 -11.43 -13.55 2.12
CA LEU A 61 -10.11 -12.94 2.27
C LEU A 61 -8.98 -13.78 1.64
N SER A 62 -9.22 -15.06 1.35
CA SER A 62 -8.28 -15.90 0.62
C SER A 62 -8.98 -17.11 0.00
N PHE A 63 -8.29 -17.83 -0.87
CA PHE A 63 -8.74 -19.13 -1.34
C PHE A 63 -7.58 -20.09 -1.59
N ASN A 64 -7.88 -21.39 -1.54
CA ASN A 64 -6.98 -22.42 -2.06
C ASN A 64 -7.50 -22.89 -3.41
N HIS A 65 -6.60 -23.16 -4.36
CA HIS A 65 -6.97 -23.75 -5.65
C HIS A 65 -6.03 -24.89 -6.04
N ARG A 66 -6.64 -25.98 -6.53
CA ARG A 66 -5.95 -27.11 -7.12
C ARG A 66 -6.27 -27.13 -8.63
N PRO A 67 -5.27 -27.06 -9.52
CA PRO A 67 -5.47 -27.19 -10.96
C PRO A 67 -5.98 -28.58 -11.39
N ALA A 68 -6.69 -28.64 -12.52
CA ALA A 68 -7.03 -29.91 -13.16
C ALA A 68 -5.76 -30.59 -13.70
N GLY A 69 -5.72 -31.93 -13.65
CA GLY A 69 -4.58 -32.69 -14.17
C GLY A 69 -3.34 -32.67 -13.28
N SER A 70 -3.46 -32.17 -12.04
CA SER A 70 -2.40 -32.31 -11.04
C SER A 70 -2.09 -33.82 -10.81
N PRO A 71 -0.83 -34.22 -10.57
CA PRO A 71 -0.39 -35.62 -10.41
C PRO A 71 -1.18 -36.47 -9.41
N GLU A 72 -1.91 -35.86 -8.48
CA GLU A 72 -2.74 -36.51 -7.48
C GLU A 72 -4.12 -36.93 -8.02
N GLY A 73 -4.45 -36.55 -9.26
CA GLY A 73 -5.68 -36.89 -9.95
C GLY A 73 -6.89 -36.02 -9.56
N GLY A 74 -7.93 -36.07 -10.39
CA GLY A 74 -9.19 -35.34 -10.20
C GLY A 74 -9.28 -34.02 -10.98
N SER A 75 -10.44 -33.37 -10.86
CA SER A 75 -10.72 -32.10 -11.54
C SER A 75 -10.23 -30.90 -10.74
N ALA A 76 -10.23 -29.71 -11.37
CA ALA A 76 -9.87 -28.48 -10.67
C ALA A 76 -10.81 -28.23 -9.48
N ARG A 77 -10.29 -27.67 -8.38
CA ARG A 77 -11.08 -27.46 -7.16
C ARG A 77 -10.66 -26.18 -6.43
N CYS A 78 -11.64 -25.47 -5.90
CA CYS A 78 -11.50 -24.16 -5.26
C CYS A 78 -12.12 -24.21 -3.85
N TRP A 79 -11.48 -23.57 -2.88
CA TRP A 79 -11.97 -23.42 -1.51
C TRP A 79 -11.86 -21.96 -1.06
N LEU A 80 -12.98 -21.28 -0.84
CA LEU A 80 -13.03 -19.89 -0.38
C LEU A 80 -12.91 -19.80 1.14
N ARG A 81 -12.22 -18.78 1.64
CA ARG A 81 -11.90 -18.62 3.06
C ARG A 81 -12.18 -17.23 3.60
N SER A 82 -12.62 -17.15 4.85
CA SER A 82 -12.91 -15.89 5.56
C SER A 82 -11.71 -15.28 6.30
N SER A 83 -10.54 -15.89 6.19
CA SER A 83 -9.28 -15.47 6.84
C SER A 83 -8.19 -15.28 5.79
N ASP A 84 -7.32 -14.29 5.99
CA ASP A 84 -6.12 -14.04 5.19
C ASP A 84 -4.87 -14.71 5.78
N LYS A 85 -5.00 -15.36 6.94
CA LYS A 85 -3.90 -16.09 7.57
C LYS A 85 -3.51 -17.29 6.72
N ASP A 86 -2.27 -17.28 6.24
CA ASP A 86 -1.58 -18.50 5.90
C ASP A 86 -1.29 -19.27 7.19
N THR A 87 -2.18 -20.18 7.57
CA THR A 87 -1.87 -21.11 8.65
C THR A 87 -1.29 -22.36 8.03
N ALA A 88 0.04 -22.47 8.00
CA ALA A 88 0.72 -23.76 7.96
C ALA A 88 0.45 -24.55 9.27
N ALA A 89 -0.82 -24.78 9.60
CA ALA A 89 -1.23 -25.44 10.83
C ALA A 89 -1.12 -26.96 10.65
N SER A 90 0.04 -27.45 11.04
CA SER A 90 0.40 -28.82 11.43
C SER A 90 0.45 -29.89 10.31
N PRO A 91 1.65 -30.42 10.02
CA PRO A 91 1.90 -31.34 8.92
C PRO A 91 1.43 -32.75 9.30
N GLY A 92 0.17 -33.05 9.03
CA GLY A 92 -0.31 -34.43 8.99
C GLY A 92 0.25 -35.16 7.76
N PRO A 93 0.35 -36.51 7.76
CA PRO A 93 0.75 -37.31 6.60
C PRO A 93 -0.14 -37.12 5.35
N GLU A 94 -1.30 -36.48 5.52
CA GLU A 94 -2.22 -36.12 4.45
C GLU A 94 -1.68 -35.02 3.52
N TRP A 95 -0.77 -34.17 4.01
CA TRP A 95 -0.19 -33.06 3.24
C TRP A 95 0.71 -33.52 2.09
N ASP A 96 1.44 -34.63 2.28
CA ASP A 96 2.27 -35.24 1.23
C ASP A 96 1.44 -35.77 0.05
N ARG A 97 0.13 -35.96 0.23
CA ARG A 97 -0.78 -36.41 -0.82
C ARG A 97 -1.30 -35.28 -1.71
N TRP A 98 -0.93 -34.02 -1.45
CA TRP A 98 -1.46 -32.86 -2.19
C TRP A 98 -0.47 -31.70 -2.41
N PRO A 99 0.68 -31.92 -3.07
CA PRO A 99 1.71 -30.90 -3.30
C PRO A 99 1.32 -29.72 -4.21
N TYR A 100 0.27 -29.82 -5.04
CA TYR A 100 -0.07 -28.77 -6.02
C TYR A 100 -1.26 -27.88 -5.59
N ARG A 101 -1.45 -27.68 -4.28
CA ARG A 101 -2.54 -26.86 -3.73
C ARG A 101 -2.07 -25.44 -3.41
N ASN A 102 -2.16 -24.58 -4.40
CA ASN A 102 -1.72 -23.21 -4.28
C ASN A 102 -2.66 -22.39 -3.37
N TYR A 103 -2.07 -21.49 -2.60
CA TYR A 103 -2.78 -20.50 -1.78
C TYR A 103 -2.82 -19.17 -2.50
N TYR A 104 -3.97 -18.50 -2.41
CA TYR A 104 -4.21 -17.21 -3.01
C TYR A 104 -4.74 -16.29 -1.91
N GLN A 105 -3.86 -15.49 -1.35
CA GLN A 105 -4.24 -14.47 -0.38
C GLN A 105 -4.79 -13.28 -1.13
N ARG A 106 -5.99 -12.80 -0.78
CA ARG A 106 -6.50 -11.56 -1.37
C ARG A 106 -5.52 -10.45 -0.98
N LYS A 107 -4.93 -9.78 -1.97
CA LYS A 107 -4.20 -8.54 -1.72
C LYS A 107 -5.20 -7.59 -1.08
N GLN A 108 -4.84 -6.87 -0.03
CA GLN A 108 -5.70 -5.74 0.34
C GLN A 108 -5.39 -4.64 -0.67
N ILE A 109 -6.19 -4.66 -1.74
CA ILE A 109 -6.04 -3.72 -2.82
C ILE A 109 -6.64 -2.41 -2.34
N LEU A 110 -5.92 -1.32 -2.59
CA LEU A 110 -6.45 0.00 -2.40
C LEU A 110 -7.42 0.27 -3.54
N ALA A 111 -8.69 0.10 -3.19
CA ALA A 111 -9.77 -0.03 -4.12
C ALA A 111 -10.75 1.10 -3.78
N PRO A 112 -10.64 2.27 -4.44
CA PRO A 112 -11.41 3.45 -4.09
C PRO A 112 -12.90 3.14 -4.15
N GLN A 113 -13.63 3.39 -3.05
CA GLN A 113 -15.08 3.17 -3.03
C GLN A 113 -15.79 4.19 -3.90
N ASP A 114 -15.28 5.42 -3.86
CA ASP A 114 -15.86 6.57 -4.52
C ASP A 114 -14.76 7.55 -4.96
N CYS A 115 -15.16 8.66 -5.57
CA CYS A 115 -14.24 9.71 -5.99
C CYS A 115 -13.64 10.51 -4.82
N THR A 116 -14.21 10.42 -3.61
CA THR A 116 -13.62 11.05 -2.42
C THR A 116 -12.38 10.29 -1.97
N ASP A 117 -12.41 8.95 -1.99
CA ASP A 117 -11.21 8.14 -1.75
C ASP A 117 -10.11 8.45 -2.78
N MET A 118 -10.49 8.68 -4.04
CA MET A 118 -9.54 9.11 -5.08
C MET A 118 -8.93 10.48 -4.78
N PHE A 119 -9.76 11.44 -4.37
CA PHE A 119 -9.30 12.78 -4.05
C PHE A 119 -8.36 12.79 -2.84
N THR A 120 -8.67 12.01 -1.79
CA THR A 120 -7.86 11.93 -0.56
C THR A 120 -6.52 11.20 -0.78
N LEU A 121 -6.40 10.41 -1.84
CA LEU A 121 -5.15 9.86 -2.34
C LEU A 121 -4.23 10.89 -3.02
N GLY A 122 -4.65 12.15 -3.13
CA GLY A 122 -3.93 13.20 -3.88
C GLY A 122 -4.13 13.09 -5.39
N ILE A 123 -5.13 12.33 -5.84
CA ILE A 123 -5.48 12.21 -7.26
C ILE A 123 -6.54 13.27 -7.58
N GLU A 124 -6.08 14.46 -7.96
CA GLU A 124 -6.91 15.67 -8.05
C GLU A 124 -7.34 16.03 -9.49
N ASN A 125 -7.15 15.15 -10.48
CA ASN A 125 -7.54 15.44 -11.86
C ASN A 125 -9.00 15.01 -12.12
N SER A 126 -9.84 15.90 -12.64
CA SER A 126 -11.17 15.51 -13.10
C SER A 126 -11.11 14.62 -14.34
N ARG A 127 -11.53 13.35 -14.22
CA ARG A 127 -11.65 12.39 -15.33
C ARG A 127 -12.45 11.16 -14.90
N VAL A 128 -12.59 10.20 -15.81
CA VAL A 128 -13.16 8.89 -15.50
C VAL A 128 -12.17 8.06 -14.69
N TYR A 129 -12.66 7.46 -13.62
CA TYR A 129 -11.95 6.49 -12.79
C TYR A 129 -12.80 5.25 -12.57
N THR A 130 -12.16 4.17 -12.16
CA THR A 130 -12.82 2.93 -11.75
C THR A 130 -12.91 2.92 -10.22
N VAL A 131 -14.13 2.88 -9.68
CA VAL A 131 -14.47 2.96 -8.23
C VAL A 131 -15.52 1.90 -7.88
N GLY A 132 -16.00 1.81 -6.63
CA GLY A 132 -17.15 0.97 -6.27
C GLY A 132 -16.84 -0.45 -5.78
N HIS A 133 -15.65 -0.66 -5.21
CA HIS A 133 -15.21 -2.00 -4.80
C HIS A 133 -16.10 -2.65 -3.73
N PRO A 134 -16.35 -3.97 -3.76
CA PRO A 134 -15.67 -4.98 -4.56
C PRO A 134 -16.23 -5.17 -5.98
N GLN A 135 -17.27 -4.44 -6.38
CA GLN A 135 -17.86 -4.51 -7.72
C GLN A 135 -17.54 -3.23 -8.52
N PRO A 136 -16.33 -3.15 -9.10
CA PRO A 136 -15.87 -1.91 -9.71
C PRO A 136 -16.72 -1.48 -10.92
N PHE A 137 -16.97 -0.18 -11.01
CA PHE A 137 -17.62 0.48 -12.13
C PHE A 137 -16.90 1.79 -12.48
N GLN A 138 -17.11 2.29 -13.70
CA GLN A 138 -16.56 3.57 -14.11
C GLN A 138 -17.47 4.72 -13.66
N ALA A 139 -16.87 5.75 -13.09
CA ALA A 139 -17.54 7.00 -12.75
C ALA A 139 -16.66 8.19 -13.13
N TYR A 140 -17.28 9.30 -13.54
CA TYR A 140 -16.56 10.55 -13.67
C TYR A 140 -16.36 11.16 -12.29
N CYS A 141 -15.11 11.34 -11.90
CA CYS A 141 -14.77 12.07 -10.69
C CYS A 141 -14.55 13.54 -11.02
N ASN A 142 -15.37 14.41 -10.42
CA ASN A 142 -15.16 15.84 -10.47
C ASN A 142 -14.34 16.27 -9.25
N MET A 143 -13.09 16.64 -9.51
CA MET A 143 -12.12 17.05 -8.50
C MET A 143 -11.99 18.57 -8.37
N ASP A 144 -12.67 19.33 -9.23
CA ASP A 144 -12.52 20.79 -9.33
C ASP A 144 -13.64 21.54 -8.58
N THR A 145 -14.88 21.06 -8.67
CA THR A 145 -16.06 21.76 -8.15
C THR A 145 -16.13 21.66 -6.63
N ASP A 146 -16.30 22.79 -5.95
CA ASP A 146 -16.58 22.86 -4.50
C ASP A 146 -15.67 21.98 -3.63
N GLY A 147 -14.36 22.00 -3.91
CA GLY A 147 -13.36 21.23 -3.16
C GLY A 147 -13.19 19.77 -3.61
N GLY A 148 -13.83 19.35 -4.71
CA GLY A 148 -13.58 18.07 -5.36
C GLY A 148 -14.16 16.84 -4.64
N GLY A 149 -13.67 15.66 -5.03
CA GLY A 149 -14.10 14.37 -4.47
C GLY A 149 -15.49 13.90 -4.91
N TRP A 150 -16.08 14.53 -5.92
CA TRP A 150 -17.45 14.27 -6.34
C TRP A 150 -17.54 13.09 -7.30
N THR A 151 -18.42 12.14 -6.98
CA THR A 151 -18.80 11.05 -7.89
C THR A 151 -20.04 11.47 -8.69
N VAL A 152 -19.90 11.67 -10.00
CA VAL A 152 -21.01 12.07 -10.86
C VAL A 152 -21.95 10.87 -11.09
N ILE A 153 -23.22 11.03 -10.74
CA ILE A 153 -24.25 9.98 -10.85
C ILE A 153 -25.17 10.18 -12.07
N GLN A 154 -25.26 11.41 -12.57
CA GLN A 154 -25.99 11.77 -13.78
C GLN A 154 -25.32 12.96 -14.45
N ARG A 155 -25.25 12.96 -15.79
CA ARG A 155 -24.76 14.09 -16.58
C ARG A 155 -25.53 14.25 -17.89
N ARG A 156 -25.99 15.48 -18.16
CA ARG A 156 -26.61 15.96 -19.41
C ARG A 156 -25.88 17.21 -19.89
N GLN A 157 -25.62 17.32 -21.19
CA GLN A 157 -24.88 18.43 -21.78
C GLN A 157 -25.05 18.65 -23.30
N ASP A 158 -25.49 17.65 -24.05
CA ASP A 158 -25.47 17.68 -25.53
C ASP A 158 -26.57 16.84 -26.21
N GLY A 159 -27.35 16.05 -25.48
CA GLY A 159 -28.40 15.18 -26.01
C GLY A 159 -27.89 13.95 -26.77
N SER A 160 -26.61 13.59 -26.61
CA SER A 160 -26.02 12.41 -27.26
C SER A 160 -26.60 11.08 -26.78
N VAL A 161 -27.21 11.06 -25.60
CA VAL A 161 -27.78 9.84 -25.00
C VAL A 161 -29.28 10.05 -24.74
N PRO A 162 -30.15 9.16 -25.26
CA PRO A 162 -31.56 9.18 -24.90
C PRO A 162 -31.74 8.64 -23.47
N PHE A 163 -32.46 9.38 -22.64
CA PHE A 163 -32.83 8.99 -21.27
C PHE A 163 -34.21 8.34 -21.19
N ASP A 164 -34.93 8.24 -22.32
CA ASP A 164 -36.08 7.32 -22.44
C ASP A 164 -35.57 5.88 -22.43
N LYS A 165 -35.60 5.30 -21.22
CA LYS A 165 -34.94 4.05 -20.87
C LYS A 165 -35.83 3.24 -19.94
N ILE A 166 -35.81 1.92 -20.13
CA ILE A 166 -36.59 0.99 -19.32
C ILE A 166 -35.95 0.76 -17.95
N TRP A 167 -36.71 0.18 -17.02
CA TRP A 167 -36.30 -0.08 -15.63
C TRP A 167 -34.91 -0.73 -15.54
N THR A 168 -34.72 -1.82 -16.29
CA THR A 168 -33.45 -2.58 -16.26
C THR A 168 -32.24 -1.79 -16.74
N GLU A 169 -32.43 -0.83 -17.66
CA GLU A 169 -31.35 0.07 -18.11
C GLU A 169 -31.05 1.12 -17.04
N TYR A 170 -32.07 1.68 -16.37
CA TYR A 170 -31.88 2.59 -15.24
C TYR A 170 -31.21 1.93 -14.03
N GLU A 171 -31.49 0.66 -13.80
CA GLU A 171 -30.87 -0.15 -12.76
C GLU A 171 -29.37 -0.38 -13.04
N GLN A 172 -29.04 -0.75 -14.28
CA GLN A 172 -27.68 -1.05 -14.72
C GLN A 172 -26.82 0.18 -15.02
N GLY A 173 -27.44 1.30 -15.40
CA GLY A 173 -26.74 2.46 -15.93
C GLY A 173 -26.61 2.43 -17.46
N PHE A 174 -26.44 3.61 -18.05
CA PHE A 174 -26.33 3.78 -19.50
C PHE A 174 -25.60 5.07 -19.86
N GLY A 175 -25.15 5.17 -21.12
CA GLY A 175 -24.44 6.33 -21.65
C GLY A 175 -22.92 6.17 -21.64
N ASN A 176 -22.20 7.29 -21.65
CA ASN A 176 -20.74 7.35 -21.64
C ASN A 176 -20.27 8.19 -20.46
N THR A 177 -19.44 7.62 -19.58
CA THR A 177 -18.91 8.29 -18.37
C THR A 177 -18.09 9.54 -18.68
N SER A 178 -17.55 9.68 -19.90
CA SER A 178 -16.88 10.91 -20.37
C SER A 178 -17.83 11.94 -20.99
N GLY A 179 -19.12 11.60 -21.17
CA GLY A 179 -20.16 12.42 -21.82
C GLY A 179 -21.46 12.41 -21.01
N GLU A 180 -22.60 12.22 -21.69
CA GLU A 180 -23.89 12.03 -21.00
C GLU A 180 -24.05 10.60 -20.50
N TYR A 181 -24.48 10.44 -19.25
CA TYR A 181 -24.74 9.12 -18.68
C TYR A 181 -25.61 9.16 -17.43
N TRP A 182 -26.10 7.98 -17.07
CA TRP A 182 -26.71 7.64 -15.79
C TRP A 182 -25.89 6.49 -15.18
N LEU A 183 -25.43 6.67 -13.93
CA LEU A 183 -24.51 5.72 -13.29
C LEU A 183 -25.13 4.34 -13.04
N GLY A 184 -26.45 4.27 -12.92
CA GLY A 184 -27.18 3.05 -12.57
C GLY A 184 -27.65 3.07 -11.11
N LEU A 185 -28.91 2.73 -10.88
CA LEU A 185 -29.50 2.76 -9.53
C LEU A 185 -28.80 1.79 -8.57
N GLY A 186 -28.34 0.63 -9.05
CA GLY A 186 -27.57 -0.31 -8.23
C GLY A 186 -26.26 0.30 -7.71
N ASN A 187 -25.54 1.03 -8.58
CA ASN A 187 -24.29 1.70 -8.21
C ASN A 187 -24.56 2.87 -7.25
N ILE A 188 -25.59 3.68 -7.49
CA ILE A 188 -25.96 4.81 -6.62
C ILE A 188 -26.40 4.30 -5.24
N HIS A 189 -27.19 3.23 -5.18
CA HIS A 189 -27.58 2.57 -3.93
C HIS A 189 -26.35 2.08 -3.15
N SER A 190 -25.43 1.38 -3.82
CA SER A 190 -24.18 0.90 -3.22
C SER A 190 -23.38 2.05 -2.59
N LEU A 191 -23.16 3.14 -3.33
CA LEU A 191 -22.43 4.31 -2.85
C LEU A 191 -23.10 4.98 -1.64
N THR A 192 -24.42 5.14 -1.68
CA THR A 192 -25.18 5.86 -0.65
C THR A 192 -25.52 5.04 0.59
N THR A 193 -25.36 3.71 0.53
CA THR A 193 -25.54 2.82 1.69
C THR A 193 -24.27 2.71 2.54
N GLN A 194 -23.09 2.87 1.92
CA GLN A 194 -21.82 2.78 2.64
C GLN A 194 -21.63 3.93 3.64
N LYS A 195 -22.02 5.15 3.27
CA LYS A 195 -21.90 6.36 4.09
C LYS A 195 -23.06 7.32 3.82
N PRO A 196 -23.42 8.19 4.78
CA PRO A 196 -24.26 9.34 4.49
C PRO A 196 -23.61 10.18 3.39
N ASN A 197 -24.35 10.46 2.31
CA ASN A 197 -23.86 11.25 1.19
C ASN A 197 -24.60 12.59 1.14
N GLU A 198 -23.89 13.61 0.67
CA GLU A 198 -24.50 14.83 0.17
C GLU A 198 -24.67 14.76 -1.36
N LEU A 199 -25.66 15.48 -1.87
CA LEU A 199 -25.93 15.63 -3.30
C LEU A 199 -25.68 17.07 -3.73
N TYR A 200 -24.96 17.24 -4.82
CA TYR A 200 -24.79 18.51 -5.53
C TYR A 200 -25.38 18.39 -6.93
N VAL A 201 -26.27 19.31 -7.27
CA VAL A 201 -26.90 19.42 -8.58
C VAL A 201 -26.44 20.72 -9.23
N TYR A 202 -25.66 20.62 -10.29
CA TYR A 202 -25.27 21.76 -11.14
C TYR A 202 -26.22 21.88 -12.33
N LEU A 203 -26.64 23.11 -12.65
CA LEU A 203 -27.56 23.42 -13.73
C LEU A 203 -26.99 24.57 -14.58
N GLU A 204 -27.10 24.47 -15.90
CA GLU A 204 -26.72 25.54 -16.85
C GLU A 204 -27.85 25.75 -17.86
N ASP A 205 -28.21 27.01 -18.10
CA ASP A 205 -29.16 27.42 -19.13
C ASP A 205 -28.47 27.63 -20.50
N TRP A 206 -29.25 27.97 -21.53
CA TRP A 206 -28.71 28.18 -22.88
C TRP A 206 -27.93 29.50 -23.02
N GLU A 207 -28.17 30.43 -22.10
CA GLU A 207 -27.53 31.74 -21.97
C GLU A 207 -26.27 31.71 -21.10
N THR A 208 -25.80 30.52 -20.69
CA THR A 208 -24.61 30.27 -19.86
C THR A 208 -24.72 30.71 -18.41
N ASN A 209 -25.92 31.07 -17.94
CA ASN A 209 -26.15 31.24 -16.51
C ASN A 209 -26.17 29.86 -15.85
N SER A 210 -25.55 29.78 -14.67
CA SER A 210 -25.56 28.57 -13.86
C SER A 210 -26.19 28.78 -12.50
N ARG A 211 -26.73 27.69 -11.96
CA ARG A 211 -27.26 27.58 -10.60
C ARG A 211 -26.87 26.22 -10.02
N PHE A 212 -26.93 26.12 -8.71
CA PHE A 212 -26.78 24.86 -8.02
C PHE A 212 -27.80 24.65 -6.90
N ALA A 213 -28.11 23.38 -6.66
CA ALA A 213 -28.84 22.92 -5.50
C ALA A 213 -27.99 21.89 -4.77
N ARG A 214 -27.93 21.98 -3.44
CA ARG A 214 -27.13 21.09 -2.60
C ARG A 214 -27.97 20.57 -1.45
N TYR A 215 -27.85 19.28 -1.17
CA TYR A 215 -28.62 18.58 -0.14
C TYR A 215 -27.65 17.85 0.78
N SER A 216 -27.67 18.16 2.07
CA SER A 216 -26.75 17.55 3.04
C SER A 216 -27.04 16.08 3.32
N GLU A 217 -28.21 15.59 2.89
CA GLU A 217 -28.62 14.20 3.01
C GLU A 217 -29.17 13.73 1.66
N PHE A 218 -28.58 12.65 1.15
CA PHE A 218 -29.05 11.95 -0.04
C PHE A 218 -28.72 10.45 0.06
N SER A 219 -29.73 9.61 -0.15
CA SER A 219 -29.53 8.18 -0.31
C SER A 219 -30.59 7.54 -1.21
N VAL A 220 -30.24 6.39 -1.78
CA VAL A 220 -31.14 5.61 -2.63
C VAL A 220 -31.25 4.20 -2.04
N GLY A 221 -32.48 3.73 -1.82
CA GLY A 221 -32.76 2.39 -1.33
C GLY A 221 -32.41 1.29 -2.34
N ASP A 222 -32.60 0.03 -1.96
CA ASP A 222 -32.33 -1.14 -2.79
C ASP A 222 -33.45 -1.42 -3.83
N ALA A 223 -33.30 -2.49 -4.62
CA ALA A 223 -34.33 -2.92 -5.57
C ALA A 223 -35.66 -3.31 -4.90
N SER A 224 -35.64 -3.80 -3.65
CA SER A 224 -36.84 -4.21 -2.92
C SER A 224 -37.72 -3.01 -2.54
N SER A 225 -37.08 -1.89 -2.19
CA SER A 225 -37.71 -0.60 -1.94
C SER A 225 -38.02 0.19 -3.22
N LYS A 226 -37.74 -0.37 -4.42
CA LYS A 226 -37.85 0.31 -5.71
C LYS A 226 -36.97 1.56 -5.78
N TYR A 227 -35.75 1.46 -5.24
CA TYR A 227 -34.76 2.53 -5.23
C TYR A 227 -35.30 3.84 -4.66
N THR A 228 -35.97 3.77 -3.50
CA THR A 228 -36.60 4.94 -2.87
C THR A 228 -35.55 6.00 -2.54
N ALA A 229 -35.80 7.26 -2.93
CA ALA A 229 -34.92 8.38 -2.59
C ALA A 229 -35.20 8.89 -1.16
N THR A 230 -34.12 9.15 -0.41
CA THR A 230 -34.12 10.00 0.78
C THR A 230 -33.34 11.25 0.45
N ILE A 231 -33.89 12.42 0.74
CA ILE A 231 -33.23 13.70 0.48
C ILE A 231 -33.61 14.73 1.55
N GLY A 232 -32.68 15.63 1.90
CA GLY A 232 -32.93 16.67 2.89
C GLY A 232 -31.82 17.71 2.99
N GLY A 233 -32.09 18.75 3.79
CA GLY A 233 -31.10 19.79 4.11
C GLY A 233 -30.68 20.65 2.92
N TYR A 234 -31.65 21.14 2.16
CA TYR A 234 -31.42 21.99 0.99
C TYR A 234 -30.62 23.26 1.31
N SER A 235 -29.70 23.59 0.40
CA SER A 235 -28.99 24.86 0.26
C SER A 235 -28.69 25.12 -1.22
N GLY A 236 -28.27 26.34 -1.57
CA GLY A 236 -27.92 26.72 -2.94
C GLY A 236 -28.84 27.79 -3.53
N ASP A 237 -28.54 28.20 -4.76
CA ASP A 237 -29.15 29.35 -5.43
C ASP A 237 -30.17 28.99 -6.52
N ALA A 238 -30.37 27.70 -6.83
CA ALA A 238 -31.35 27.22 -7.81
C ALA A 238 -32.82 27.25 -7.32
N THR A 239 -33.04 27.50 -6.02
CA THR A 239 -34.29 27.19 -5.31
C THR A 239 -34.62 25.70 -5.34
N ASP A 240 -35.31 25.20 -4.31
CA ASP A 240 -35.50 23.76 -4.13
C ASP A 240 -36.62 23.18 -5.03
N SER A 241 -36.24 22.46 -6.09
CA SER A 241 -37.20 21.69 -6.93
C SER A 241 -37.25 20.19 -6.61
N LEU A 242 -36.34 19.66 -5.77
CA LEU A 242 -36.35 18.24 -5.39
C LEU A 242 -37.09 17.98 -4.08
N ASP A 243 -36.98 18.87 -3.10
CA ASP A 243 -37.71 18.77 -1.84
C ASP A 243 -38.27 20.12 -1.36
N PRO A 244 -39.05 20.82 -2.22
CA PRO A 244 -39.69 22.06 -1.80
C PRO A 244 -40.54 21.83 -0.54
N SER A 245 -40.76 22.87 0.26
CA SER A 245 -41.51 22.83 1.54
C SER A 245 -42.92 22.21 1.47
N THR A 246 -43.43 21.91 0.27
CA THR A 246 -44.64 21.15 0.03
C THR A 246 -44.35 19.67 -0.25
N THR A 247 -44.90 18.77 0.58
CA THR A 247 -44.70 17.31 0.46
C THR A 247 -45.25 16.66 -0.83
N ARG A 248 -46.05 17.39 -1.62
CA ARG A 248 -46.61 16.90 -2.89
C ARG A 248 -45.60 16.92 -4.05
N HIS A 249 -44.61 17.81 -4.00
CA HIS A 249 -43.56 17.98 -5.02
C HIS A 249 -42.17 17.49 -4.55
N GLY A 250 -42.06 17.04 -3.30
CA GLY A 250 -40.82 16.47 -2.77
C GLY A 250 -40.59 15.02 -3.21
N ILE A 251 -39.36 14.74 -3.64
CA ILE A 251 -38.88 13.39 -3.99
C ILE A 251 -38.54 12.56 -2.75
N ASN A 252 -38.49 13.17 -1.57
CA ASN A 252 -38.19 12.48 -0.33
C ASN A 252 -39.23 11.37 -0.06
N ASN A 253 -38.75 10.14 0.15
CA ASN A 253 -39.54 8.91 0.25
C ASN A 253 -40.36 8.56 -1.00
N ARG A 254 -39.88 8.93 -2.20
CA ARG A 254 -40.49 8.52 -3.47
C ARG A 254 -39.75 7.35 -4.09
N GLN A 255 -40.52 6.42 -4.64
CA GLN A 255 -39.99 5.29 -5.41
C GLN A 255 -39.59 5.76 -6.80
N PHE A 256 -38.58 5.12 -7.39
CA PHE A 256 -38.19 5.39 -8.76
C PHE A 256 -39.23 4.80 -9.72
N SER A 257 -39.51 5.47 -10.83
CA SER A 257 -40.42 4.96 -11.87
C SER A 257 -39.85 5.20 -13.25
N THR A 258 -40.16 4.30 -14.18
CA THR A 258 -39.81 4.34 -15.61
C THR A 258 -41.06 4.09 -16.45
N THR A 259 -40.99 4.32 -17.76
CA THR A 259 -42.11 4.16 -18.69
C THR A 259 -42.66 2.73 -18.76
N ASP A 260 -41.87 1.72 -18.35
CA ASP A 260 -42.26 0.31 -18.27
C ASP A 260 -42.53 -0.18 -16.84
N GLN A 261 -42.29 0.65 -15.82
CA GLN A 261 -42.51 0.29 -14.42
C GLN A 261 -42.92 1.50 -13.56
N ASP A 262 -44.21 1.75 -13.51
CA ASP A 262 -44.84 2.79 -12.69
C ASP A 262 -44.83 2.43 -11.20
N ASN A 263 -44.18 3.27 -10.39
CA ASN A 263 -44.18 3.22 -8.92
C ASN A 263 -44.47 4.62 -8.33
N ASP A 264 -45.04 5.56 -9.09
CA ASP A 264 -45.18 6.96 -8.66
C ASP A 264 -46.34 7.19 -7.67
N GLY A 265 -47.23 6.19 -7.58
CA GLY A 265 -48.35 6.17 -6.64
C GLY A 265 -49.48 7.13 -6.99
N VAL A 266 -49.58 7.55 -8.26
CA VAL A 266 -50.70 8.32 -8.82
C VAL A 266 -51.36 7.58 -9.98
N SER A 267 -52.52 8.08 -10.43
CA SER A 267 -53.25 7.44 -11.54
C SER A 267 -52.70 7.77 -12.92
N THR A 268 -51.79 8.75 -13.01
CA THR A 268 -51.15 9.19 -14.25
C THR A 268 -49.76 8.61 -14.24
N ASP A 269 -49.38 7.85 -15.25
CA ASP A 269 -47.99 7.40 -15.40
C ASP A 269 -47.12 8.63 -15.71
N CYS A 270 -46.49 9.20 -14.67
CA CYS A 270 -45.72 10.42 -14.80
C CYS A 270 -44.51 10.22 -15.72
N ALA A 271 -43.92 9.02 -15.74
CA ALA A 271 -42.81 8.70 -16.62
C ALA A 271 -43.26 8.67 -18.09
N GLY A 272 -44.40 8.03 -18.37
CA GLY A 272 -44.99 7.98 -19.71
C GLY A 272 -45.45 9.34 -20.24
N GLU A 273 -45.97 10.20 -19.37
CA GLU A 273 -46.57 11.50 -19.73
C GLU A 273 -45.54 12.62 -19.89
N TYR A 274 -44.47 12.65 -19.08
CA TYR A 274 -43.54 13.79 -19.01
C TYR A 274 -42.11 13.39 -19.37
N GLY A 275 -41.73 13.65 -20.61
CA GLY A 275 -40.34 13.55 -21.07
C GLY A 275 -39.76 12.13 -21.14
N GLN A 276 -40.52 11.09 -20.76
CA GLN A 276 -40.17 9.67 -20.89
C GLN A 276 -38.93 9.23 -20.08
N GLY A 277 -38.39 10.11 -19.24
CA GLY A 277 -37.25 9.81 -18.39
C GLY A 277 -37.65 9.05 -17.12
N GLY A 278 -36.81 8.14 -16.65
CA GLY A 278 -36.96 7.55 -15.33
C GLY A 278 -36.63 8.55 -14.23
N TRP A 279 -37.45 8.63 -13.17
CA TRP A 279 -37.28 9.58 -12.08
C TRP A 279 -37.99 9.18 -10.78
N TRP A 280 -37.66 9.87 -9.68
CA TRP A 280 -38.42 9.83 -8.44
C TRP A 280 -39.65 10.73 -8.53
N TYR A 281 -40.63 10.31 -9.34
CA TYR A 281 -41.85 11.06 -9.55
C TYR A 281 -42.67 11.22 -8.26
N THR A 282 -43.27 12.40 -8.11
CA THR A 282 -44.04 12.76 -6.92
C THR A 282 -45.54 12.63 -7.18
N ARG A 283 -46.38 12.86 -6.16
CA ARG A 283 -47.85 12.84 -6.32
C ARG A 283 -48.43 13.85 -7.33
N SER A 284 -47.59 14.73 -7.86
CA SER A 284 -47.94 15.70 -8.89
C SER A 284 -46.87 15.71 -9.98
N CYS A 285 -46.21 14.57 -10.20
CA CYS A 285 -45.11 14.35 -11.12
C CYS A 285 -43.84 15.20 -10.90
N GLY A 286 -43.80 16.06 -9.86
CA GLY A 286 -42.60 16.75 -9.41
C GLY A 286 -42.36 18.14 -10.01
N TYR A 287 -41.31 18.79 -9.50
CA TYR A 287 -40.80 20.10 -9.96
C TYR A 287 -39.45 19.99 -10.68
N ALA A 288 -38.84 18.82 -10.70
CA ALA A 288 -37.62 18.57 -11.47
C ALA A 288 -37.77 17.29 -12.28
N MET A 289 -37.31 17.33 -13.53
CA MET A 289 -37.27 16.20 -14.46
C MET A 289 -35.92 16.22 -15.18
N LEU A 290 -34.82 16.02 -14.44
CA LEU A 290 -33.48 16.16 -15.02
C LEU A 290 -33.14 15.07 -16.06
N ASN A 291 -33.93 13.99 -16.07
CA ASN A 291 -33.83 12.88 -16.99
C ASN A 291 -34.77 13.01 -18.21
N GLY A 292 -35.48 14.13 -18.37
CA GLY A 292 -36.34 14.38 -19.53
C GLY A 292 -35.57 14.51 -20.86
N GLN A 293 -36.32 14.77 -21.92
CA GLN A 293 -35.79 14.92 -23.27
C GLN A 293 -34.82 16.11 -23.39
N TYR A 294 -33.81 15.97 -24.24
CA TYR A 294 -32.86 17.06 -24.50
C TYR A 294 -33.43 18.01 -25.55
N LEU A 295 -34.25 18.98 -25.12
CA LEU A 295 -34.99 19.87 -26.02
C LEU A 295 -34.22 21.18 -26.28
N THR A 296 -33.47 21.24 -27.38
CA THR A 296 -32.68 22.42 -27.76
C THR A 296 -33.53 23.63 -28.17
N GLY A 297 -34.74 23.39 -28.67
CA GLY A 297 -35.69 24.43 -29.11
C GLY A 297 -36.63 24.96 -28.03
N CYS A 298 -36.55 24.42 -26.81
CA CYS A 298 -37.38 24.83 -25.67
C CYS A 298 -36.56 25.63 -24.66
N SER A 299 -35.99 26.73 -25.14
CA SER A 299 -35.09 27.67 -24.44
C SER A 299 -35.59 29.12 -24.60
N VAL A 300 -34.93 30.16 -24.07
CA VAL A 300 -35.52 31.51 -24.00
C VAL A 300 -35.65 32.13 -25.40
N PRO A 301 -36.83 32.68 -25.78
CA PRO A 301 -38.13 32.52 -25.13
C PRO A 301 -38.75 31.17 -25.52
N ALA A 302 -39.23 30.40 -24.53
CA ALA A 302 -39.78 29.07 -24.79
C ALA A 302 -41.02 29.18 -25.69
N PRO A 303 -41.02 28.57 -26.89
CA PRO A 303 -42.18 28.60 -27.76
C PRO A 303 -43.42 27.99 -27.07
N ALA A 304 -44.61 28.52 -27.37
CA ALA A 304 -45.87 27.95 -26.88
C ALA A 304 -46.11 26.50 -27.36
N SER A 305 -45.38 26.06 -28.39
CA SER A 305 -45.39 24.69 -28.90
C SER A 305 -44.54 23.71 -28.09
N CYS A 306 -43.75 24.18 -27.13
CA CYS A 306 -42.99 23.30 -26.25
C CYS A 306 -43.93 22.58 -25.29
N SER A 307 -43.87 21.26 -25.33
CA SER A 307 -44.57 20.40 -24.38
C SER A 307 -44.15 20.73 -22.95
N HIS A 308 -45.11 20.66 -22.05
CA HIS A 308 -44.91 20.97 -20.64
C HIS A 308 -44.15 19.83 -19.95
N ALA A 309 -43.06 20.14 -19.27
CA ALA A 309 -42.29 19.18 -18.46
C ALA A 309 -41.61 18.02 -19.22
N ASP A 310 -41.57 18.06 -20.55
CA ASP A 310 -40.90 17.04 -21.37
C ASP A 310 -39.36 17.17 -21.37
N GLY A 311 -38.85 18.38 -21.10
CA GLY A 311 -37.44 18.70 -21.18
C GLY A 311 -36.63 18.37 -19.91
N ILE A 312 -35.40 18.87 -19.86
CA ILE A 312 -34.60 18.88 -18.62
C ILE A 312 -35.09 20.03 -17.74
N VAL A 313 -36.01 19.74 -16.82
CA VAL A 313 -36.73 20.78 -16.07
C VAL A 313 -36.19 20.98 -14.65
N TRP A 314 -36.07 22.26 -14.27
CA TRP A 314 -35.97 22.73 -12.89
C TRP A 314 -36.97 23.87 -12.66
N TYR A 315 -38.17 23.51 -12.18
CA TYR A 315 -39.35 24.38 -12.19
C TYR A 315 -39.14 25.68 -11.44
N THR A 316 -38.52 25.64 -10.26
CA THR A 316 -38.36 26.83 -9.41
C THR A 316 -37.40 27.87 -9.98
N TRP A 317 -36.65 27.54 -11.05
CA TRP A 317 -35.78 28.48 -11.74
C TRP A 317 -36.38 28.98 -13.06
N LEU A 318 -36.70 28.09 -14.00
CA LEU A 318 -37.13 28.47 -15.36
C LEU A 318 -38.51 27.93 -15.77
N GLY A 319 -39.19 27.23 -14.86
CA GLY A 319 -40.52 26.66 -15.10
C GLY A 319 -40.51 25.44 -16.03
N TYR A 320 -41.70 24.84 -16.20
CA TYR A 320 -41.88 23.60 -16.94
C TYR A 320 -41.72 23.71 -18.46
N GLY A 321 -41.84 24.92 -19.03
CA GLY A 321 -41.70 25.14 -20.46
C GLY A 321 -40.24 25.26 -20.93
N TYR A 322 -39.28 25.28 -19.99
CA TYR A 322 -37.87 25.46 -20.28
C TYR A 322 -37.10 24.15 -20.09
N SER A 323 -36.29 23.79 -21.09
CA SER A 323 -35.34 22.69 -21.02
C SER A 323 -33.93 23.22 -20.85
N LEU A 324 -33.29 22.86 -19.75
CA LEU A 324 -31.91 23.22 -19.44
C LEU A 324 -30.93 22.66 -20.47
N LYS A 325 -29.80 23.36 -20.63
CA LYS A 325 -28.71 22.95 -21.53
C LYS A 325 -27.81 21.92 -20.87
N LYS A 326 -27.54 22.06 -19.57
CA LYS A 326 -26.76 21.09 -18.79
C LYS A 326 -27.39 20.80 -17.45
N SER A 327 -27.28 19.55 -17.01
CA SER A 327 -27.52 19.14 -15.64
C SER A 327 -26.46 18.13 -15.23
N VAL A 328 -25.96 18.23 -14.01
CA VAL A 328 -25.02 17.27 -13.43
C VAL A 328 -25.45 17.01 -12.01
N MET A 329 -25.73 15.75 -11.69
CA MET A 329 -25.95 15.29 -10.31
C MET A 329 -24.70 14.56 -9.85
N MET A 330 -24.17 14.92 -8.70
CA MET A 330 -22.99 14.28 -8.14
C MET A 330 -23.09 14.16 -6.62
N ILE A 331 -22.52 13.09 -6.08
CA ILE A 331 -22.57 12.77 -4.65
C ILE A 331 -21.17 12.65 -4.08
N ARG A 332 -21.05 12.91 -2.79
CA ARG A 332 -19.86 12.57 -1.99
C ARG A 332 -20.25 12.33 -0.53
N PRO A 333 -19.41 11.65 0.28
CA PRO A 333 -19.66 11.49 1.70
C PRO A 333 -19.87 12.82 2.43
N ALA A 334 -20.89 12.90 3.28
CA ALA A 334 -21.25 14.12 3.99
C ALA A 334 -20.21 14.53 5.07
N ASP A 335 -19.36 13.59 5.51
CA ASP A 335 -18.24 13.81 6.42
C ASP A 335 -16.92 14.18 5.71
N PHE A 336 -16.99 14.58 4.43
CA PHE A 336 -15.85 15.09 3.66
C PHE A 336 -15.09 16.23 4.41
N PRO A 337 -13.74 16.25 4.41
CA PRO A 337 -12.80 15.36 3.72
C PRO A 337 -12.31 14.19 4.58
N VAL A 338 -13.11 13.68 5.54
CA VAL A 338 -12.71 12.52 6.34
C VAL A 338 -12.79 11.27 5.48
N SER A 339 -11.62 10.84 4.99
CA SER A 339 -11.52 9.57 4.30
C SER A 339 -11.55 8.42 5.30
N SER A 340 -12.31 7.36 4.98
CA SER A 340 -12.14 6.05 5.63
C SER A 340 -10.91 5.31 5.09
N PHE A 341 -10.26 5.87 4.07
CA PHE A 341 -9.13 5.31 3.36
C PHE A 341 -7.84 5.55 4.15
N LYS A 342 -7.08 4.47 4.41
CA LYS A 342 -5.75 4.58 5.01
C LYS A 342 -4.72 4.75 3.88
N PRO A 343 -3.97 5.86 3.82
CA PRO A 343 -2.89 6.00 2.85
C PRO A 343 -1.76 4.99 3.16
N CYS A 344 -0.86 4.80 2.20
CA CYS A 344 0.38 4.07 2.45
C CYS A 344 1.14 4.72 3.61
N GLN A 345 1.58 3.92 4.57
CA GLN A 345 2.28 4.36 5.77
C GLN A 345 3.79 4.15 5.61
N ASN A 346 4.57 4.69 6.56
CA ASN A 346 6.01 4.42 6.71
C ASN A 346 6.85 4.62 5.43
N GLY A 347 6.53 5.66 4.65
CA GLY A 347 7.25 5.99 3.42
C GLY A 347 6.86 5.12 2.21
N GLY A 348 5.82 4.29 2.32
CA GLY A 348 5.25 3.57 1.20
C GLY A 348 4.70 4.51 0.14
N THR A 349 4.87 4.14 -1.13
CA THR A 349 4.40 4.93 -2.28
C THR A 349 3.23 4.25 -2.96
N LEU A 350 2.22 5.03 -3.34
CA LEU A 350 1.09 4.50 -4.08
C LEU A 350 1.51 4.24 -5.52
N THR A 351 1.53 2.98 -5.93
CA THR A 351 1.73 2.59 -7.32
C THR A 351 0.38 2.22 -7.91
N SER A 352 0.10 2.70 -9.12
CA SER A 352 -1.04 2.17 -9.87
C SER A 352 -0.82 0.68 -10.07
N GLY A 353 -1.85 -0.12 -9.87
CA GLY A 353 -1.93 -1.45 -10.46
C GLY A 353 -1.79 -1.36 -11.99
N PRO A 354 -1.95 -2.46 -12.73
CA PRO A 354 -1.95 -2.42 -14.20
C PRO A 354 -2.87 -1.31 -14.71
N GLU A 355 -2.48 -0.66 -15.81
CA GLU A 355 -3.26 0.42 -16.43
C GLU A 355 -4.75 0.04 -16.52
N ASP A 356 -5.62 1.00 -16.18
CA ASP A 356 -7.08 0.90 -16.22
C ASP A 356 -7.76 -0.08 -15.23
N SER A 357 -7.02 -0.75 -14.35
CA SER A 357 -7.60 -1.65 -13.35
C SER A 357 -8.39 -0.96 -12.24
N GLY A 358 -8.14 0.33 -11.96
CA GLY A 358 -8.76 1.03 -10.82
C GLY A 358 -8.27 0.56 -9.46
N LEU A 359 -7.12 -0.09 -9.43
CA LEU A 359 -6.52 -0.69 -8.25
C LEU A 359 -5.23 0.02 -7.95
N TYR A 360 -4.99 0.30 -6.68
CA TYR A 360 -3.73 0.82 -6.20
C TYR A 360 -3.08 -0.17 -5.24
N ILE A 361 -1.76 -0.16 -5.21
CA ILE A 361 -0.97 -0.99 -4.30
C ILE A 361 0.10 -0.10 -3.68
N CYS A 362 0.29 -0.21 -2.37
CA CYS A 362 1.43 0.43 -1.72
C CYS A 362 2.70 -0.36 -2.02
N ALA A 363 3.68 0.31 -2.65
CA ALA A 363 5.05 -0.17 -2.69
C ALA A 363 5.74 0.26 -1.39
N CYS A 364 6.05 -0.70 -0.53
CA CYS A 364 6.62 -0.43 0.79
C CYS A 364 8.10 -0.09 0.73
N ALA A 365 8.53 0.78 1.64
CA ALA A 365 9.94 0.97 1.93
C ALA A 365 10.52 -0.29 2.58
N ASP A 366 11.83 -0.50 2.42
CA ASP A 366 12.54 -1.59 3.07
C ASP A 366 12.30 -1.60 4.58
N GLY A 367 12.11 -2.79 5.17
CA GLY A 367 11.73 -2.94 6.57
C GLY A 367 10.23 -2.94 6.86
N TRP A 368 9.41 -2.68 5.84
CA TRP A 368 7.95 -2.69 5.95
C TRP A 368 7.32 -3.61 4.91
N HIS A 369 6.17 -4.17 5.28
CA HIS A 369 5.33 -4.99 4.43
C HIS A 369 3.85 -4.80 4.81
N GLY A 370 2.99 -5.58 4.18
CA GLY A 370 1.54 -5.44 4.33
C GLY A 370 0.96 -4.42 3.35
N ALA A 371 -0.35 -4.44 3.20
CA ALA A 371 -1.04 -3.71 2.14
C ALA A 371 -0.96 -2.19 2.24
N PHE A 372 -0.77 -1.67 3.46
CA PHE A 372 -0.61 -0.25 3.73
C PHE A 372 0.80 0.09 4.20
N CYS A 373 1.75 -0.85 4.11
CA CYS A 373 3.10 -0.70 4.68
C CYS A 373 3.08 -0.37 6.17
N ASP A 374 2.12 -0.94 6.89
CA ASP A 374 1.87 -0.74 8.31
C ASP A 374 2.38 -1.90 9.17
N GLN A 375 2.96 -2.93 8.54
CA GLN A 375 3.56 -4.08 9.22
C GLN A 375 5.08 -3.98 9.10
N GLU A 376 5.78 -3.95 10.23
CA GLU A 376 7.24 -4.00 10.27
C GLU A 376 7.70 -5.45 10.08
N CYS A 377 8.87 -5.64 9.46
CA CYS A 377 9.43 -6.99 9.31
C CYS A 377 9.57 -7.72 10.66
N ALA A 378 9.19 -9.00 10.67
CA ALA A 378 9.37 -9.88 11.82
C ALA A 378 10.85 -10.04 12.20
N ASP A 379 11.11 -10.43 13.46
CA ASP A 379 12.48 -10.66 13.94
C ASP A 379 13.19 -11.74 13.11
N GLY A 380 14.37 -11.39 12.59
CA GLY A 380 15.15 -12.23 11.69
C GLY A 380 14.92 -11.97 10.19
N TYR A 381 14.05 -11.02 9.82
CA TYR A 381 13.79 -10.65 8.43
C TYR A 381 14.04 -9.16 8.16
N TYR A 382 14.43 -8.82 6.94
CA TYR A 382 14.72 -7.45 6.52
C TYR A 382 14.49 -7.20 5.03
N GLY A 383 14.64 -5.95 4.59
CA GLY A 383 14.65 -5.54 3.19
C GLY A 383 13.26 -5.34 2.59
N TYR A 384 13.20 -5.28 1.26
CA TYR A 384 11.95 -5.09 0.52
C TYR A 384 10.98 -6.25 0.78
N GLU A 385 9.77 -5.92 1.25
CA GLU A 385 8.74 -6.88 1.66
C GLU A 385 9.22 -7.97 2.63
N CYS A 386 10.28 -7.70 3.41
CA CYS A 386 10.81 -8.63 4.41
C CYS A 386 11.25 -9.99 3.85
N ARG A 387 11.68 -10.04 2.59
CA ARG A 387 12.04 -11.29 1.89
C ARG A 387 13.43 -11.80 2.25
N GLU A 388 14.28 -10.94 2.81
CA GLU A 388 15.63 -11.31 3.20
C GLU A 388 15.69 -11.79 4.64
N SER A 389 16.57 -12.75 4.91
CA SER A 389 16.78 -13.30 6.25
C SER A 389 18.10 -12.82 6.84
N CYS A 390 18.09 -12.46 8.11
CA CYS A 390 19.26 -11.94 8.79
C CYS A 390 20.30 -13.03 9.05
N GLY A 391 21.57 -12.69 8.80
CA GLY A 391 22.68 -13.62 9.00
C GLY A 391 23.07 -13.74 10.46
N ASN A 392 22.58 -14.78 11.16
CA ASN A 392 23.04 -15.26 12.47
C ASN A 392 23.59 -14.18 13.43
N CYS A 393 22.83 -13.11 13.70
CA CYS A 393 23.21 -12.16 14.74
C CYS A 393 23.43 -12.90 16.07
N VAL A 394 24.27 -12.36 16.96
CA VAL A 394 24.54 -12.96 18.28
C VAL A 394 23.21 -13.29 18.97
N THR A 395 23.11 -14.46 19.59
CA THR A 395 21.87 -14.96 20.19
C THR A 395 21.14 -13.89 20.99
N GLY A 396 19.91 -13.56 20.58
CA GLY A 396 19.06 -12.55 21.22
C GLY A 396 19.13 -11.15 20.62
N THR A 397 19.97 -10.90 19.60
CA THR A 397 20.02 -9.61 18.90
C THR A 397 19.19 -9.63 17.61
N VAL A 398 18.41 -8.57 17.40
CA VAL A 398 17.59 -8.37 16.21
C VAL A 398 18.37 -7.48 15.25
N CYS A 399 18.49 -7.93 14.00
CA CYS A 399 19.05 -7.15 12.89
C CYS A 399 18.18 -5.93 12.55
N ASP A 400 18.80 -4.91 11.98
CA ASP A 400 18.09 -3.80 11.35
C ASP A 400 17.16 -4.33 10.24
N LYS A 401 15.88 -3.95 10.30
CA LYS A 401 14.83 -4.43 9.40
C LYS A 401 14.94 -3.88 7.98
N THR A 402 15.67 -2.80 7.79
CA THR A 402 15.86 -2.16 6.48
C THR A 402 16.99 -2.84 5.73
N ASN A 403 18.14 -3.03 6.38
CA ASN A 403 19.38 -3.42 5.70
C ASN A 403 20.03 -4.71 6.24
N GLY A 404 19.46 -5.32 7.28
CA GLY A 404 19.91 -6.60 7.83
C GLY A 404 21.16 -6.52 8.70
N VAL A 405 21.67 -5.32 9.00
CA VAL A 405 22.88 -5.12 9.81
C VAL A 405 22.60 -5.42 11.28
N CYS A 406 23.41 -6.27 11.90
CA CYS A 406 23.33 -6.56 13.33
C CYS A 406 23.93 -5.39 14.14
N PRO A 407 23.24 -4.84 15.15
CA PRO A 407 23.80 -3.83 16.04
C PRO A 407 24.84 -4.48 16.96
N CYS A 408 26.12 -4.35 16.58
CA CYS A 408 27.23 -4.84 17.38
C CYS A 408 27.69 -3.75 18.37
N GLU A 409 27.71 -4.04 19.67
CA GLU A 409 28.40 -3.16 20.63
C GLU A 409 29.93 -3.26 20.42
N VAL A 410 30.69 -2.21 20.70
CA VAL A 410 32.16 -2.30 20.71
C VAL A 410 32.54 -3.35 21.77
N PRO A 411 33.37 -4.37 21.47
CA PRO A 411 34.41 -4.43 20.44
C PRO A 411 34.07 -5.28 19.21
N TRP A 412 32.82 -5.64 18.95
CA TRP A 412 32.46 -6.59 17.88
C TRP A 412 32.39 -5.88 16.51
N VAL A 413 32.99 -6.44 15.45
CA VAL A 413 33.09 -5.78 14.12
C VAL A 413 32.50 -6.65 12.99
N GLY A 414 31.89 -6.00 12.00
CA GLY A 414 31.33 -6.59 10.78
C GLY A 414 29.89 -7.11 10.92
N ASN A 415 29.26 -7.48 9.79
CA ASN A 415 27.84 -7.89 9.70
C ASN A 415 27.50 -9.19 10.46
N THR A 416 28.47 -9.82 11.12
CA THR A 416 28.30 -11.08 11.89
C THR A 416 28.77 -10.96 13.34
N CYS A 417 29.15 -9.75 13.80
CA CYS A 417 29.67 -9.47 15.14
C CYS A 417 30.69 -10.53 15.62
N LYS A 418 31.88 -10.58 15.01
CA LYS A 418 32.95 -11.51 15.42
C LYS A 418 34.16 -10.76 15.97
N MET A 419 34.78 -11.31 17.01
CA MET A 419 36.08 -10.85 17.50
C MET A 419 37.20 -11.37 16.59
N ILE A 420 38.27 -10.58 16.44
CA ILE A 420 39.44 -10.94 15.63
C ILE A 420 40.60 -11.25 16.59
N PRO A 421 41.13 -12.50 16.60
CA PRO A 421 42.29 -12.86 17.41
C PRO A 421 43.48 -11.93 17.17
N ALA A 422 44.25 -11.65 18.23
CA ALA A 422 45.44 -10.82 18.12
C ALA A 422 46.49 -11.46 17.19
N THR A 423 47.13 -10.66 16.34
CA THR A 423 48.22 -11.06 15.43
C THR A 423 49.38 -10.09 15.49
N VAL A 424 50.61 -10.59 15.38
CA VAL A 424 51.80 -9.74 15.27
C VAL A 424 51.92 -9.30 13.81
N SER A 425 51.87 -7.98 13.59
CA SER A 425 51.96 -7.38 12.24
C SER A 425 53.33 -6.79 11.93
N ASP A 426 53.99 -6.19 12.92
CA ASP A 426 55.39 -5.75 12.83
C ASP A 426 56.21 -6.47 13.91
N HIS A 427 57.31 -7.10 13.50
CA HIS A 427 58.18 -7.88 14.35
C HIS A 427 59.41 -7.05 14.79
N PRO A 428 60.02 -7.35 15.96
CA PRO A 428 61.26 -6.71 16.37
C PRO A 428 62.42 -7.10 15.43
N GLU A 429 63.35 -6.18 15.22
CA GLU A 429 64.54 -6.41 14.40
C GLU A 429 65.79 -6.59 15.27
N SER A 430 66.70 -7.50 14.86
CA SER A 430 67.97 -7.74 15.56
C SER A 430 68.87 -6.50 15.54
N LEU A 431 69.57 -6.25 16.65
CA LEU A 431 70.38 -5.05 16.85
C LEU A 431 71.78 -5.41 17.34
N THR A 432 72.77 -4.65 16.88
CA THR A 432 74.12 -4.66 17.44
C THR A 432 74.46 -3.26 17.94
N VAL A 433 74.75 -3.12 19.24
CA VAL A 433 75.03 -1.84 19.90
C VAL A 433 76.32 -1.91 20.69
N VAL A 434 76.98 -0.77 20.90
CA VAL A 434 78.14 -0.68 21.81
C VAL A 434 77.63 -0.54 23.25
N VAL A 435 78.40 -1.03 24.22
CA VAL A 435 78.13 -0.81 25.66
C VAL A 435 77.83 0.67 25.92
N ASP A 436 76.83 0.92 26.78
CA ASP A 436 76.31 2.24 27.17
C ASP A 436 75.47 2.99 26.13
N ASN A 437 75.31 2.47 24.90
CA ASN A 437 74.39 3.03 23.93
C ASN A 437 72.94 2.59 24.17
N LYS A 438 71.99 3.37 23.63
CA LYS A 438 70.57 3.05 23.63
C LYS A 438 70.26 1.88 22.67
N ALA A 439 69.40 0.95 23.08
CA ALA A 439 68.81 -0.09 22.21
C ALA A 439 67.28 0.03 22.21
N THR A 440 66.63 -0.19 21.07
CA THR A 440 65.18 -0.04 20.93
C THR A 440 64.58 -1.09 20.01
N PHE A 441 63.58 -1.83 20.47
CA PHE A 441 62.82 -2.80 19.69
C PHE A 441 61.37 -2.32 19.50
N ASN A 442 60.82 -2.53 18.31
CA ASN A 442 59.44 -2.17 17.98
C ASN A 442 58.61 -3.44 17.71
N CYS A 443 57.34 -3.41 18.07
CA CYS A 443 56.39 -4.47 17.76
C CYS A 443 54.98 -3.89 17.60
N THR A 444 54.23 -4.36 16.60
CA THR A 444 52.85 -3.92 16.36
C THR A 444 51.89 -5.11 16.42
N GLY A 445 50.96 -5.07 17.37
CA GLY A 445 49.86 -6.03 17.47
C GLY A 445 48.59 -5.50 16.77
N ARG A 446 47.89 -6.36 16.03
CA ARG A 446 46.57 -6.07 15.44
C ARG A 446 45.53 -7.05 15.94
N GLY A 447 44.31 -6.59 16.19
CA GLY A 447 43.24 -7.44 16.70
C GLY A 447 42.03 -6.63 17.12
N VAL A 448 40.92 -7.32 17.31
CA VAL A 448 39.66 -6.72 17.76
C VAL A 448 39.09 -7.56 18.91
N PRO A 449 39.13 -7.07 20.17
CA PRO A 449 39.58 -5.74 20.62
C PRO A 449 41.09 -5.50 20.40
N ALA A 450 41.49 -4.22 20.49
CA ALA A 450 42.91 -3.82 20.41
C ALA A 450 43.74 -4.66 21.38
N PRO A 451 44.82 -5.31 20.89
CA PRO A 451 45.53 -6.27 21.70
C PRO A 451 46.54 -5.61 22.65
N THR A 452 46.87 -6.27 23.75
CA THR A 452 48.01 -5.91 24.60
C THR A 452 49.30 -6.51 24.05
N VAL A 453 50.42 -5.79 24.16
CA VAL A 453 51.76 -6.28 23.75
C VAL A 453 52.65 -6.43 24.99
N THR A 454 53.23 -7.62 25.18
CA THR A 454 54.16 -7.95 26.27
C THR A 454 55.51 -8.38 25.71
N TRP A 455 56.60 -7.88 26.29
CA TRP A 455 57.96 -8.17 25.84
C TRP A 455 58.63 -9.25 26.70
N HIS A 456 59.41 -10.11 26.07
CA HIS A 456 60.16 -11.19 26.69
C HIS A 456 61.65 -11.11 26.29
N HIS A 457 62.53 -11.37 27.24
CA HIS A 457 63.97 -11.58 27.05
C HIS A 457 64.33 -12.99 27.52
N ASP A 458 64.89 -13.82 26.63
CA ASP A 458 65.26 -15.21 26.91
C ASP A 458 64.14 -16.01 27.63
N ALA A 459 62.92 -15.85 27.15
CA ALA A 459 61.65 -16.40 27.67
C ALA A 459 61.10 -15.78 28.98
N GLU A 460 61.81 -14.88 29.64
CA GLU A 460 61.32 -14.16 30.83
C GLU A 460 60.63 -12.84 30.46
N VAL A 461 59.54 -12.50 31.17
CA VAL A 461 58.81 -11.26 30.94
C VAL A 461 59.64 -10.06 31.37
N ILE A 462 59.79 -9.08 30.48
CA ILE A 462 60.47 -7.82 30.78
C ILE A 462 59.55 -6.91 31.56
N THR A 463 60.02 -6.43 32.71
CA THR A 463 59.32 -5.44 33.54
C THR A 463 59.99 -4.07 33.42
N PRO A 464 59.24 -2.97 33.17
CA PRO A 464 59.80 -1.62 33.18
C PRO A 464 60.48 -1.28 34.51
N GLY A 465 61.64 -0.63 34.44
CA GLY A 465 62.50 -0.42 35.62
C GLY A 465 63.71 0.45 35.31
N ALA A 466 64.70 0.48 36.21
CA ALA A 466 65.87 1.36 36.06
C ALA A 466 66.62 1.12 34.73
N GLY A 467 66.36 1.99 33.75
CA GLY A 467 66.96 1.99 32.42
C GLY A 467 66.19 1.25 31.32
N ILE A 468 65.00 0.69 31.59
CA ILE A 468 64.13 0.04 30.61
C ILE A 468 62.75 0.70 30.62
N SER A 469 62.29 1.20 29.47
CA SER A 469 60.94 1.72 29.25
C SER A 469 60.21 0.92 28.16
N ILE A 470 58.89 0.81 28.31
CA ILE A 470 58.01 0.25 27.28
C ILE A 470 56.99 1.33 26.98
N ASP A 471 57.07 1.89 25.78
CA ASP A 471 56.14 2.92 25.30
C ASP A 471 55.07 2.26 24.44
N VAL A 472 53.81 2.44 24.80
CA VAL A 472 52.66 1.88 24.08
C VAL A 472 51.81 3.01 23.54
N THR A 473 51.50 2.96 22.24
CA THR A 473 50.59 3.91 21.59
C THR A 473 49.48 3.16 20.88
N ASP A 474 48.23 3.45 21.26
CA ASP A 474 47.04 2.99 20.56
C ASP A 474 46.84 3.81 19.27
N GLY A 475 46.74 3.14 18.12
CA GLY A 475 46.37 3.74 16.84
C GLY A 475 47.45 4.61 16.16
N GLY A 476 48.16 4.05 15.19
CA GLY A 476 48.98 4.80 14.24
C GLY A 476 48.12 5.43 13.14
N LEU A 477 48.18 6.77 13.00
CA LEU A 477 47.34 7.61 12.11
C LEU A 477 45.85 7.66 12.49
N VAL A 478 45.23 8.83 12.29
CA VAL A 478 43.83 9.10 12.61
C VAL A 478 42.93 8.12 11.83
N GLY A 479 42.36 7.12 12.54
CA GLY A 479 41.37 6.18 11.98
C GLY A 479 41.70 4.69 12.06
N GLU A 480 42.92 4.27 12.45
CA GLU A 480 43.19 2.84 12.67
C GLU A 480 42.67 2.36 14.03
N GLN A 481 41.57 1.60 14.04
CA GLN A 481 41.12 0.87 15.23
C GLN A 481 41.73 -0.53 15.32
N GLY A 482 41.97 -1.01 16.54
CA GLY A 482 42.45 -2.38 16.77
C GLY A 482 43.95 -2.59 16.55
N VAL A 483 44.75 -1.52 16.67
CA VAL A 483 46.21 -1.55 16.47
C VAL A 483 46.93 -1.01 17.70
N THR A 484 47.91 -1.76 18.19
CA THR A 484 48.74 -1.41 19.35
C THR A 484 50.20 -1.43 18.93
N HIS A 485 50.84 -0.25 18.91
CA HIS A 485 52.28 -0.15 18.71
C HIS A 485 52.99 -0.15 20.07
N SER A 486 54.03 -0.97 20.21
CA SER A 486 54.83 -1.08 21.42
C SER A 486 56.31 -0.93 21.10
N THR A 487 56.99 -0.09 21.87
CA THR A 487 58.43 0.18 21.74
C THR A 487 59.14 -0.13 23.06
N LEU A 488 59.98 -1.15 23.06
CA LEU A 488 60.88 -1.46 24.18
C LEU A 488 62.16 -0.64 24.01
N SER A 489 62.49 0.23 24.96
CA SER A 489 63.71 1.04 24.95
C SER A 489 64.58 0.78 26.17
N MET A 490 65.88 0.61 25.92
CA MET A 490 66.92 0.47 26.94
C MET A 490 67.85 1.67 26.89
N THR A 491 68.01 2.41 27.99
CA THR A 491 68.77 3.68 28.00
C THR A 491 70.28 3.49 27.89
N SER A 492 70.82 2.41 28.45
CA SER A 492 72.23 2.01 28.36
C SER A 492 72.30 0.48 28.31
N ALA A 493 72.75 -0.05 27.17
CA ALA A 493 72.89 -1.48 26.93
C ALA A 493 74.14 -2.05 27.62
N ARG A 494 73.97 -3.16 28.35
CA ARG A 494 75.03 -3.86 29.08
C ARG A 494 75.24 -5.25 28.47
N ARG A 495 76.40 -5.86 28.72
CA ARG A 495 76.69 -7.22 28.23
C ARG A 495 75.71 -8.28 28.74
N GLN A 496 75.08 -8.07 29.89
CA GLN A 496 74.07 -9.00 30.43
C GLN A 496 72.73 -8.92 29.70
N ASP A 497 72.50 -7.88 28.89
CA ASP A 497 71.27 -7.70 28.14
C ASP A 497 71.35 -8.38 26.74
N ASN A 498 72.45 -9.07 26.42
CA ASN A 498 72.51 -9.90 25.22
C ASN A 498 71.47 -11.03 25.32
N GLY A 499 70.81 -11.35 24.21
CA GLY A 499 69.85 -12.43 24.16
C GLY A 499 68.77 -12.22 23.12
N GLU A 500 67.73 -13.04 23.21
CA GLU A 500 66.60 -13.06 22.30
C GLU A 500 65.43 -12.23 22.87
N TYR A 501 64.88 -11.36 22.02
CA TYR A 501 63.76 -10.47 22.34
C TYR A 501 62.56 -10.81 21.48
N VAL A 502 61.44 -11.08 22.15
CA VAL A 502 60.17 -11.51 21.54
C VAL A 502 59.04 -10.66 22.10
N CYS A 503 58.08 -10.29 21.26
CA CYS A 503 56.82 -9.72 21.71
C CYS A 503 55.69 -10.73 21.55
N ILE A 504 54.81 -10.77 22.54
CA ILE A 504 53.55 -11.53 22.51
C ILE A 504 52.42 -10.50 22.48
N THR A 505 51.52 -10.67 21.51
CA THR A 505 50.32 -9.85 21.40
C THR A 505 49.09 -10.68 21.75
N SER A 506 48.18 -10.14 22.56
CA SER A 506 47.02 -10.89 23.05
C SER A 506 45.77 -10.03 23.22
N ASN A 507 44.62 -10.63 22.94
CA ASN A 507 43.31 -10.11 23.29
C ASN A 507 42.39 -11.27 23.73
N VAL A 508 41.13 -10.98 24.04
CA VAL A 508 40.15 -11.99 24.49
C VAL A 508 39.82 -13.06 23.43
N ALA A 509 40.15 -12.83 22.16
CA ALA A 509 39.89 -13.76 21.06
C ALA A 509 41.09 -14.66 20.72
N GLY A 510 42.29 -14.30 21.15
CA GLY A 510 43.49 -15.11 20.97
C GLY A 510 44.78 -14.31 21.14
N SER A 511 45.90 -14.98 20.91
CA SER A 511 47.24 -14.42 21.02
C SER A 511 48.15 -14.92 19.90
N ASP A 512 49.16 -14.12 19.59
CA ASP A 512 50.21 -14.44 18.62
C ASP A 512 51.57 -13.98 19.14
N THR A 513 52.65 -14.53 18.60
CA THR A 513 54.02 -14.31 19.09
C THR A 513 54.99 -14.04 17.97
N SER A 514 55.95 -13.14 18.20
CA SER A 514 57.03 -12.87 17.26
C SER A 514 58.15 -13.92 17.29
N GLN A 515 57.97 -15.06 17.97
CA GLN A 515 58.99 -16.10 18.18
C GLN A 515 59.68 -16.58 16.88
N ALA A 516 58.93 -16.70 15.78
CA ALA A 516 59.49 -17.11 14.49
C ALA A 516 60.42 -16.05 13.86
N ALA A 517 60.31 -14.79 14.29
CA ALA A 517 61.09 -13.64 13.86
C ALA A 517 61.66 -12.91 15.10
N ALA A 518 62.20 -13.67 16.04
CA ALA A 518 62.77 -13.12 17.26
C ALA A 518 64.01 -12.27 16.97
N ALA A 519 64.15 -11.16 17.69
CA ALA A 519 65.26 -10.25 17.52
C ALA A 519 66.41 -10.62 18.46
N THR A 520 67.65 -10.59 17.99
CA THR A 520 68.84 -10.79 18.82
C THR A 520 69.50 -9.46 19.14
N LEU A 521 69.79 -9.19 20.42
CA LEU A 521 70.65 -8.08 20.84
C LEU A 521 72.10 -8.54 21.00
N VAL A 522 73.03 -7.86 20.33
CA VAL A 522 74.48 -8.06 20.50
C VAL A 522 75.12 -6.79 21.04
N VAL A 523 75.66 -6.84 22.26
CA VAL A 523 76.33 -5.69 22.92
C VAL A 523 77.86 -5.84 22.82
N GLN A 524 78.48 -5.00 21.99
CA GLN A 524 79.93 -4.99 21.74
C GLN A 524 80.67 -4.10 22.74
N GLY A 525 81.88 -4.50 23.14
CA GLY A 525 82.75 -3.64 23.96
C GLY A 525 83.23 -2.43 23.15
N ALA A 526 83.40 -1.28 23.80
CA ALA A 526 84.02 -0.12 23.16
C ALA A 526 85.44 -0.49 22.73
N GLU A 527 85.74 -0.42 21.42
CA GLU A 527 87.10 -0.63 20.93
C GLU A 527 88.00 0.47 21.47
N THR A 528 88.94 0.11 22.34
CA THR A 528 90.04 0.99 22.69
C THR A 528 91.02 1.04 21.52
N MET A 529 90.95 2.11 20.73
CA MET A 529 92.00 2.47 19.77
C MET A 529 93.29 2.77 20.54
N ASN A 530 94.09 1.73 20.76
CA ASN A 530 95.50 1.85 21.10
C ASN A 530 96.31 1.95 19.80
N VAL A 531 96.79 3.15 19.46
CA VAL A 531 97.95 3.30 18.57
C VAL A 531 98.81 4.49 19.01
N LEU A 532 99.93 4.12 19.65
CA LEU A 532 101.32 4.66 19.64
C LEU A 532 101.59 6.16 19.75
#